data_AF-Q4CM44-F1
#
_entry.id   AF-Q4CM44-F1
#
_cell.length_a   1.000
_cell.length_b   1.000
_cell.length_c   1.000
_cell.angle_alpha   90.00
_cell.angle_beta   90.00
_cell.angle_gamma   90.00
#
_symmetry.space_group_name_H-M   'P 1'
#
loop_
_entity.id
_entity.type
_entity.pdbx_description
1 polymer ?
#
loop_
_entity_poly.entity_id
_entity_poly.type
_entity_poly.pdbx_seq_one_letter_code
_entity_poly.pdbx_strand_id
1 'polypeptide(L)'
;MVAFADDERDERIAERRIRVRRRLKELCDSERSTQTVVGAENNVSDGNGASGAIGLGEESVRQARCEMAEIVSTAHSAVTSWEVNVGKNENERREREERLVDERRQKRREELKANEIKQGAIELRFESIYKLNAPHELKKSLEEQEQQCKELIAAKDRLIELLREQLEEREEEFVAILQRNAADVNNLVAEMRGQTEKYLDAYTSQLREVEATYENERKEYLTRCNEEIQQLMKLRRTRETEYRKKREDEIMEAQRKMDDKHRGNC
;
A
#
# COMPACT_ATOMS: atom_id res chain seq x y z
N MET A 1 9.76 32.20 11.98
CA MET A 1 10.58 31.74 10.83
C MET A 1 10.39 30.25 10.49
N VAL A 2 9.57 29.49 11.24
CA VAL A 2 9.36 28.04 10.99
C VAL A 2 8.23 27.77 9.97
N ALA A 3 7.21 28.63 9.90
CA ALA A 3 6.06 28.42 9.00
C ALA A 3 6.42 28.36 7.50
N PHE A 4 7.36 29.19 7.02
CA PHE A 4 7.76 29.18 5.61
C PHE A 4 8.45 27.88 5.17
N ALA A 5 9.07 27.14 6.09
CA ALA A 5 9.77 25.91 5.76
C ALA A 5 8.81 24.71 5.60
N ASP A 6 7.68 24.73 6.30
CA ASP A 6 6.64 23.69 6.19
C ASP A 6 5.82 23.85 4.91
N ASP A 7 5.49 25.08 4.50
CA ASP A 7 4.76 25.34 3.25
C ASP A 7 5.55 24.84 2.02
N GLU A 8 6.85 25.14 1.95
CA GLU A 8 7.71 24.62 0.86
C GLU A 8 7.82 23.08 0.88
N ARG A 9 7.78 22.46 2.06
CA ARG A 9 7.83 21.00 2.18
C ARG A 9 6.54 20.36 1.67
N ASP A 10 5.40 20.94 2.02
CA ASP A 10 4.09 20.45 1.63
C ASP A 10 3.85 20.65 0.12
N GLU A 11 4.30 21.77 -0.45
CA GLU A 11 4.32 21.98 -1.90
C GLU A 11 5.15 20.90 -2.61
N ARG A 12 6.37 20.60 -2.12
CA ARG A 12 7.21 19.53 -2.69
C ARG A 12 6.54 18.15 -2.62
N ILE A 13 5.82 17.85 -1.53
CA ILE A 13 5.09 16.58 -1.38
C ILE A 13 3.90 16.55 -2.35
N ALA A 14 3.18 17.65 -2.52
CA ALA A 14 2.07 17.77 -3.46
C ALA A 14 2.54 17.59 -4.91
N GLU A 15 3.62 18.26 -5.31
CA GLU A 15 4.24 18.10 -6.64
C GLU A 15 4.69 16.66 -6.89
N ARG A 16 5.28 16.00 -5.88
CA ARG A 16 5.66 14.59 -5.99
C ARG A 16 4.43 13.70 -6.21
N ARG A 17 3.33 13.94 -5.49
CA ARG A 17 2.06 13.19 -5.67
C ARG A 17 1.49 13.39 -7.07
N ILE A 18 1.56 14.60 -7.62
CA ILE A 18 1.13 14.89 -9.00
C ILE A 18 2.00 14.13 -10.00
N ARG A 19 3.32 14.12 -9.81
CA ARG A 19 4.26 13.41 -10.69
C ARG A 19 4.02 11.90 -10.68
N VAL A 20 3.78 11.31 -9.50
CA VAL A 20 3.47 9.88 -9.36
C VAL A 20 2.14 9.54 -10.04
N ARG A 21 1.10 10.36 -9.82
CA ARG A 21 -0.20 10.20 -10.52
C ARG A 21 -0.06 10.27 -12.04
N ARG A 22 0.74 11.23 -12.55
CA ARG A 22 1.02 11.34 -13.98
C ARG A 22 1.71 10.10 -14.52
N ARG A 23 2.73 9.61 -13.82
CA ARG A 23 3.47 8.39 -14.20
C ARG A 23 2.57 7.13 -14.20
N LEU A 24 1.67 7.01 -13.23
CA LEU A 24 0.69 5.91 -13.19
C LEU A 24 -0.26 5.97 -14.39
N LYS A 25 -0.74 7.18 -14.73
CA LYS A 25 -1.57 7.39 -15.91
C LYS A 25 -0.81 7.07 -17.20
N GLU A 26 0.44 7.51 -17.33
CA GLU A 26 1.31 7.19 -18.47
C GLU A 26 1.56 5.68 -18.61
N LEU A 27 1.67 4.93 -17.51
CA LEU A 27 1.78 3.47 -17.55
C LEU A 27 0.48 2.82 -18.07
N CYS A 28 -0.67 3.27 -17.56
CA CYS A 28 -1.99 2.88 -18.07
C CYS A 28 -2.18 3.20 -19.57
N ASP A 29 -1.66 4.34 -20.02
CA ASP A 29 -1.72 4.80 -21.41
C ASP A 29 -0.65 4.13 -22.30
N SER A 30 0.49 3.71 -21.75
CA SER A 30 1.57 3.05 -22.50
C SER A 30 1.20 1.64 -22.91
N GLU A 31 0.38 0.92 -22.12
CA GLU A 31 -0.17 -0.38 -22.53
C GLU A 31 -1.02 -0.26 -23.81
N ARG A 32 -1.56 0.94 -24.09
CA ARG A 32 -2.33 1.27 -25.30
C ARG A 32 -1.48 1.26 -26.58
N SER A 33 -0.16 1.44 -26.48
CA SER A 33 0.76 1.47 -27.63
C SER A 33 1.54 0.17 -27.84
N THR A 34 1.66 -0.69 -26.84
CA THR A 34 2.41 -1.95 -26.98
C THR A 34 1.58 -3.10 -27.54
N GLN A 35 0.25 -3.08 -27.40
CA GLN A 35 -0.63 -4.11 -27.99
C GLN A 35 -0.81 -3.98 -29.51
N THR A 36 -0.61 -2.80 -30.10
CA THR A 36 -0.76 -2.60 -31.56
C THR A 36 0.39 -3.14 -32.40
N VAL A 37 1.51 -3.59 -31.80
CA VAL A 37 2.73 -3.97 -32.54
C VAL A 37 2.98 -5.48 -32.60
N VAL A 38 2.29 -6.30 -31.82
CA VAL A 38 2.65 -7.74 -31.66
C VAL A 38 1.87 -8.70 -32.60
N GLY A 39 1.00 -8.20 -33.49
CA GLY A 39 0.17 -9.03 -34.37
C GLY A 39 0.46 -9.00 -35.87
N ALA A 40 1.50 -8.29 -36.33
CA ALA A 40 1.63 -7.88 -37.73
C ALA A 40 2.35 -8.86 -38.69
N GLU A 41 2.61 -10.11 -38.28
CA GLU A 41 3.31 -11.09 -39.13
C GLU A 41 2.49 -12.38 -39.26
N ASN A 42 1.55 -12.39 -40.22
CA ASN A 42 1.03 -13.53 -41.01
C ASN A 42 -0.47 -13.40 -41.29
N ASN A 43 -0.85 -12.75 -42.39
CA ASN A 43 -1.57 -13.39 -43.51
C ASN A 43 -2.11 -12.36 -44.50
N VAL A 44 -2.00 -12.76 -45.76
CA VAL A 44 -2.41 -12.08 -46.98
C VAL A 44 -3.90 -12.30 -47.23
N SER A 45 -4.57 -11.29 -47.80
CA SER A 45 -5.95 -11.30 -48.35
C SER A 45 -7.06 -11.35 -47.28
N ASP A 46 -8.10 -10.53 -47.26
CA ASP A 46 -8.86 -9.89 -48.34
C ASP A 46 -9.70 -8.73 -47.74
N GLY A 47 -10.27 -7.89 -48.60
CA GLY A 47 -10.74 -6.53 -48.30
C GLY A 47 -11.78 -6.27 -47.19
N ASN A 48 -11.90 -4.98 -46.88
CA ASN A 48 -12.90 -4.25 -46.07
C ASN A 48 -12.76 -4.21 -44.53
N GLY A 49 -11.99 -3.21 -44.05
CA GLY A 49 -12.63 -2.07 -43.36
C GLY A 49 -12.80 -2.08 -41.84
N ALA A 50 -12.09 -2.91 -41.04
CA ALA A 50 -12.22 -2.88 -39.58
C ALA A 50 -10.94 -3.09 -38.76
N SER A 51 -9.75 -3.13 -39.38
CA SER A 51 -8.47 -3.49 -38.73
C SER A 51 -7.83 -2.38 -37.87
N GLY A 52 -8.60 -1.67 -37.05
CA GLY A 52 -8.05 -0.62 -36.16
C GLY A 52 -8.84 -0.30 -34.89
N ALA A 53 -9.97 -0.98 -34.64
CA ALA A 53 -10.70 -0.82 -33.38
C ALA A 53 -10.18 -1.88 -32.39
N ILE A 54 -9.52 -1.42 -31.33
CA ILE A 54 -9.21 -2.24 -30.14
C ILE A 54 -10.53 -2.91 -29.72
N GLY A 55 -10.51 -4.24 -29.54
CA GLY A 55 -11.70 -5.01 -29.19
C GLY A 55 -12.30 -4.51 -27.87
N LEU A 56 -13.62 -4.61 -27.70
CA LEU A 56 -14.27 -4.20 -26.44
C LEU A 56 -13.71 -4.97 -25.25
N GLY A 57 -13.41 -6.27 -25.43
CA GLY A 57 -12.76 -7.08 -24.40
C GLY A 57 -11.33 -6.63 -24.07
N GLU A 58 -10.55 -6.16 -25.04
CA GLU A 58 -9.19 -5.66 -24.79
C GLU A 58 -9.22 -4.36 -23.98
N GLU A 59 -10.15 -3.46 -24.29
CA GLU A 59 -10.35 -2.22 -23.53
C GLU A 59 -10.83 -2.50 -22.10
N SER A 60 -11.70 -3.50 -21.91
CA SER A 60 -12.12 -3.95 -20.58
C SER A 60 -10.96 -4.53 -19.77
N VAL A 61 -10.10 -5.36 -20.37
CA VAL A 61 -8.88 -5.87 -19.71
C VAL A 61 -7.97 -4.72 -19.27
N ARG A 62 -7.78 -3.72 -20.15
CA ARG A 62 -6.95 -2.55 -19.85
C ARG A 62 -7.53 -1.75 -18.68
N GLN A 63 -8.84 -1.50 -18.68
CA GLN A 63 -9.51 -0.82 -17.58
C GLN A 63 -9.36 -1.59 -16.26
N ALA A 64 -9.62 -2.90 -16.27
CA ALA A 64 -9.47 -3.77 -15.10
C ALA A 64 -8.04 -3.72 -14.52
N ARG A 65 -7.01 -3.70 -15.37
CA ARG A 65 -5.62 -3.56 -14.92
C ARG A 65 -5.35 -2.21 -14.25
N CYS A 66 -5.87 -1.13 -14.80
CA CYS A 66 -5.71 0.21 -14.22
C CYS A 66 -6.40 0.30 -12.85
N GLU A 67 -7.64 -0.18 -12.75
CA GLU A 67 -8.37 -0.21 -11.47
C GLU A 67 -7.65 -1.08 -10.43
N MET A 68 -7.08 -2.21 -10.86
CA MET A 68 -6.31 -3.07 -9.97
C MET A 68 -5.00 -2.43 -9.49
N ALA A 69 -4.32 -1.68 -10.36
CA ALA A 69 -3.13 -0.92 -9.98
C ALA A 69 -3.44 0.17 -8.95
N GLU A 70 -4.58 0.84 -9.08
CA GLU A 70 -5.04 1.85 -8.11
C GLU A 70 -5.32 1.25 -6.73
N ILE A 71 -5.96 0.07 -6.68
CA ILE A 71 -6.23 -0.65 -5.44
C ILE A 71 -4.92 -1.07 -4.76
N VAL A 72 -3.97 -1.62 -5.51
CA VAL A 72 -2.64 -1.98 -4.98
C VAL A 72 -1.89 -0.75 -4.46
N SER A 73 -1.92 0.36 -5.20
CA SER A 73 -1.30 1.62 -4.78
C SER A 73 -1.92 2.16 -3.48
N THR A 74 -3.25 2.03 -3.34
CA THR A 74 -3.97 2.44 -2.13
C THR A 74 -3.60 1.55 -0.94
N ALA A 75 -3.56 0.22 -1.12
CA ALA A 75 -3.13 -0.73 -0.11
C ALA A 75 -1.69 -0.47 0.35
N HIS A 76 -0.76 -0.25 -0.60
CA HIS A 76 0.62 0.10 -0.28
C HIS A 76 0.72 1.42 0.50
N SER A 77 -0.09 2.42 0.13
CA SER A 77 -0.14 3.71 0.84
C SER A 77 -0.65 3.55 2.27
N ALA A 78 -1.63 2.67 2.51
CA ALA A 78 -2.13 2.35 3.85
C ALA A 78 -1.03 1.71 4.72
N VAL A 79 -0.29 0.73 4.19
CA VAL A 79 0.85 0.11 4.91
C VAL A 79 1.97 1.12 5.16
N THR A 80 2.32 1.94 4.17
CA THR A 80 3.34 3.00 4.32
C THR A 80 2.92 4.02 5.40
N SER A 81 1.62 4.34 5.50
CA SER A 81 1.09 5.23 6.53
C SER A 81 1.33 4.67 7.94
N TRP A 82 1.12 3.36 8.14
CA TRP A 82 1.46 2.68 9.38
C TRP A 82 2.94 2.80 9.71
N GLU A 83 3.84 2.53 8.76
CA GLU A 83 5.29 2.64 8.97
C GLU A 83 5.71 4.05 9.38
N VAL A 84 5.18 5.08 8.71
CA VAL A 84 5.45 6.48 9.03
C VAL A 84 4.94 6.84 10.43
N ASN A 85 3.74 6.39 10.78
CA ASN A 85 3.17 6.64 12.11
C ASN A 85 3.95 5.93 13.22
N VAL A 86 4.36 4.68 13.01
CA VAL A 86 5.23 3.94 13.94
C VAL A 86 6.58 4.65 14.09
N GLY A 87 7.19 5.06 12.98
CA GLY A 87 8.45 5.80 13.00
C GLY A 87 8.33 7.14 13.75
N LYS A 88 7.24 7.87 13.56
CA LYS A 88 6.95 9.10 14.30
C LYS A 88 6.80 8.83 15.80
N ASN A 89 5.97 7.86 16.18
CA ASN A 89 5.74 7.49 17.58
C ASN A 89 7.03 7.07 18.28
N GLU A 90 7.87 6.27 17.60
CA GLU A 90 9.16 5.84 18.13
C GLU A 90 10.15 7.01 18.26
N ASN A 91 10.16 7.94 17.30
CA ASN A 91 10.97 9.14 17.41
C ASN A 91 10.56 10.00 18.63
N GLU A 92 9.26 10.25 18.80
CA GLU A 92 8.73 10.97 19.96
C GLU A 92 9.03 10.25 21.29
N ARG A 93 9.05 8.91 21.29
CA ARG A 93 9.45 8.12 22.46
C ARG A 93 10.93 8.32 22.77
N ARG A 94 11.81 8.22 21.78
CA ARG A 94 13.27 8.42 21.95
C ARG A 94 13.60 9.81 22.46
N GLU A 95 12.97 10.85 21.91
CA GLU A 95 13.17 12.23 22.37
C GLU A 95 12.74 12.45 23.82
N ARG A 96 11.68 11.75 24.27
CA ARG A 96 11.28 11.77 25.69
C ARG A 96 12.27 10.99 26.55
N GLU A 97 12.67 9.81 26.12
CA GLU A 97 13.63 8.98 26.84
C GLU A 97 14.99 9.66 27.00
N GLU A 98 15.51 10.29 25.95
CA GLU A 98 16.76 11.05 25.97
C GLU A 98 16.71 12.18 26.99
N ARG A 99 15.63 12.97 26.99
CA ARG A 99 15.40 14.02 28.00
C ARG A 99 15.41 13.47 29.42
N LEU A 100 14.69 12.37 29.67
CA LEU A 100 14.63 11.73 30.99
C LEU A 100 15.99 11.13 31.41
N VAL A 101 16.76 10.59 30.47
CA VAL A 101 18.13 10.11 30.71
C VAL A 101 19.05 11.26 31.10
N ASP A 102 18.97 12.38 30.38
CA ASP A 102 19.79 13.57 30.67
C ASP A 102 19.44 14.20 32.02
N GLU A 103 18.15 14.31 32.35
CA GLU A 103 17.68 14.75 33.66
C GLU A 103 18.21 13.86 34.79
N ARG A 104 18.11 12.53 34.65
CA ARG A 104 18.67 11.59 35.64
C ARG A 104 20.18 11.68 35.75
N ARG A 105 20.89 11.85 34.62
CA ARG A 105 22.34 12.04 34.60
C ARG A 105 22.74 13.36 35.27
N GLN A 106 21.95 14.42 35.14
CA GLN A 106 22.16 15.67 35.86
C GLN A 106 21.96 15.49 37.37
N LYS A 107 20.84 14.92 37.80
CA LYS A 107 20.55 14.64 39.22
C LYS A 107 21.66 13.81 39.87
N ARG A 108 22.08 12.72 39.22
CA ARG A 108 23.18 11.87 39.71
C ARG A 108 24.49 12.64 39.89
N ARG A 109 24.81 13.57 38.98
CA ARG A 109 26.02 14.41 39.10
C ARG A 109 25.93 15.36 40.29
N GLU A 110 24.76 15.93 40.55
CA GLU A 110 24.53 16.81 41.70
C GLU A 110 24.63 16.03 43.02
N GLU A 111 24.02 14.85 43.09
CA GLU A 111 24.10 13.96 44.25
C GLU A 111 25.53 13.48 44.53
N LEU A 112 26.28 13.11 43.49
CA LEU A 112 27.69 12.73 43.63
C LEU A 112 28.51 13.86 44.23
N LYS A 113 28.40 15.09 43.70
CA LYS A 113 29.10 16.26 44.26
C LYS A 113 28.71 16.54 45.71
N ALA A 114 27.41 16.47 46.02
CA ALA A 114 26.93 16.68 47.39
C ALA A 114 27.45 15.59 48.35
N ASN A 115 27.50 14.34 47.89
CA ASN A 115 28.01 13.20 48.66
C ASN A 115 29.53 13.29 48.85
N GLU A 116 30.30 13.67 47.84
CA GLU A 116 31.75 13.89 47.94
C GLU A 116 32.09 14.96 48.98
N ILE A 117 31.36 16.09 48.99
CA ILE A 117 31.55 17.16 49.98
C ILE A 117 31.26 16.64 51.41
N LYS A 118 30.14 15.94 51.61
CA LYS A 118 29.78 15.39 52.92
C LYS A 118 30.76 14.32 53.40
N GLN A 119 31.17 13.43 52.51
CA GLN A 119 32.12 12.38 52.81
C GLN A 119 33.49 12.95 53.15
N GLY A 120 34.00 13.90 52.36
CA GLY A 120 35.26 14.59 52.66
C GLY A 120 35.23 15.35 53.98
N ALA A 121 34.09 15.96 54.34
CA ALA A 121 33.92 16.60 55.65
C ALA A 121 34.00 15.59 56.81
N ILE A 122 33.41 14.39 56.65
CA ILE A 122 33.49 13.30 57.63
C ILE A 122 34.94 12.79 57.76
N GLU A 123 35.64 12.60 56.63
CA GLU A 123 37.05 12.17 56.58
C GLU A 123 37.97 13.16 57.31
N LEU A 124 37.85 14.46 57.04
CA LEU A 124 38.59 15.52 57.74
C LEU A 124 38.30 15.54 59.25
N ARG A 125 37.05 15.23 59.66
CA ARG A 125 36.69 15.12 61.07
C ARG A 125 37.40 13.94 61.73
N PHE A 126 37.57 12.81 61.05
CA PHE A 126 38.30 11.66 61.61
C PHE A 126 39.75 12.04 61.90
N GLU A 127 40.42 12.73 60.98
CA GLU A 127 41.78 13.23 61.18
C GLU A 127 41.91 14.18 62.38
N SER A 128 40.88 15.01 62.62
CA SER A 128 40.85 15.91 63.78
C SER A 128 40.70 15.17 65.11
N ILE A 129 39.94 14.07 65.12
CA ILE A 129 39.66 13.28 66.32
C ILE A 129 40.88 12.50 66.78
N TYR A 130 41.71 12.02 65.85
CA TYR A 130 43.00 11.40 66.17
C TYR A 130 43.95 12.31 66.95
N LYS A 131 43.74 13.64 66.93
CA LYS A 131 44.57 14.62 67.64
C LYS A 131 44.06 14.96 69.04
N LEU A 132 42.89 14.45 69.43
CA LEU A 132 42.29 14.70 70.74
C LEU A 132 42.90 13.80 71.81
N ASN A 133 43.46 14.41 72.86
CA ASN A 133 44.09 13.68 73.98
C ASN A 133 43.16 13.55 75.20
N ALA A 134 42.11 14.38 75.28
CA ALA A 134 41.18 14.39 76.40
C ALA A 134 40.06 13.36 76.16
N PRO A 135 39.88 12.34 77.03
CA PRO A 135 38.91 11.28 76.81
C PRO A 135 37.45 11.75 76.67
N HIS A 136 37.09 12.82 77.38
CA HIS A 136 35.73 13.38 77.35
C HIS A 136 35.45 14.13 76.03
N GLU A 137 36.43 14.87 75.50
CA GLU A 137 36.33 15.52 74.18
C GLU A 137 36.28 14.46 73.07
N LEU A 138 37.14 13.45 73.16
CA LEU A 138 37.18 12.32 72.23
C LEU A 138 35.81 11.62 72.14
N LYS A 139 35.20 11.31 73.28
CA LYS A 139 33.87 10.69 73.32
C LYS A 139 32.82 11.56 72.62
N LYS A 140 32.76 12.84 72.95
CA LYS A 140 31.80 13.77 72.34
C LYS A 140 31.98 13.87 70.82
N SER A 141 33.22 13.97 70.34
CA SER A 141 33.50 14.05 68.91
C SER A 141 33.20 12.74 68.16
N LEU A 142 33.40 11.58 68.80
CA LEU A 142 32.97 10.29 68.25
C LEU A 142 31.45 10.17 68.16
N GLU A 143 30.70 10.62 69.17
CA GLU A 143 29.24 10.66 69.14
C GLU A 143 28.72 11.57 68.03
N GLU A 144 29.31 12.76 67.86
CA GLU A 144 29.00 13.68 66.75
C GLU A 144 29.31 13.05 65.37
N GLN A 145 30.42 12.34 65.24
CA GLN A 145 30.75 11.63 64.00
C GLN A 145 29.84 10.45 63.71
N GLU A 146 29.50 9.66 64.72
CA GLU A 146 28.55 8.57 64.57
C GLU A 146 27.22 9.09 64.03
N GLN A 147 26.76 10.23 64.55
CA GLN A 147 25.55 10.90 64.07
C GLN A 147 25.68 11.35 62.60
N GLN A 148 26.81 11.97 62.21
CA GLN A 148 27.06 12.36 60.82
C GLN A 148 27.10 11.16 59.86
N CYS A 149 27.74 10.06 60.27
CA CYS A 149 27.77 8.81 59.49
C CYS A 149 26.37 8.20 59.36
N LYS A 150 25.57 8.19 60.42
CA LYS A 150 24.17 7.75 60.38
C LYS A 150 23.33 8.59 59.41
N GLU A 151 23.52 9.91 59.41
CA GLU A 151 22.84 10.81 58.46
C GLU A 151 23.26 10.56 57.01
N LEU A 152 24.55 10.30 56.77
CA LEU A 152 25.07 9.94 55.44
C LEU A 152 24.49 8.60 54.97
N ILE A 153 24.45 7.58 55.83
CA ILE A 153 23.86 6.27 55.52
C ILE A 153 22.38 6.44 55.21
N ALA A 154 21.61 7.15 56.04
CA ALA A 154 20.20 7.41 55.80
C ALA A 154 19.94 8.14 54.47
N ALA A 155 20.84 9.05 54.07
CA ALA A 155 20.76 9.70 52.75
C ALA A 155 21.04 8.72 51.60
N LYS A 156 22.01 7.81 51.77
CA LYS A 156 22.31 6.75 50.79
C LYS A 156 21.17 5.75 50.67
N ASP A 157 20.55 5.36 51.78
CA ASP A 157 19.41 4.44 51.78
C ASP A 157 18.20 5.06 51.04
N ARG A 158 17.90 6.35 51.28
CA ARG A 158 16.87 7.07 50.50
C ARG A 158 17.18 7.10 49.01
N LEU A 159 18.44 7.30 48.64
CA LEU A 159 18.86 7.26 47.24
C LEU A 159 18.69 5.86 46.63
N ILE A 160 18.99 4.81 47.40
CA ILE A 160 18.79 3.42 46.97
C ILE A 160 17.30 3.15 46.72
N GLU A 161 16.40 3.57 47.62
CA GLU A 161 14.96 3.40 47.40
C GLU A 161 14.46 4.19 46.19
N LEU A 162 14.90 5.44 46.01
CA LEU A 162 14.58 6.21 44.81
C LEU A 162 15.04 5.53 43.51
N LEU A 163 16.23 4.90 43.53
CA LEU A 163 16.76 4.16 42.38
C LEU A 163 15.98 2.88 42.11
N ARG A 164 15.44 2.23 43.14
CA ARG A 164 14.56 1.06 43.00
C ARG A 164 13.21 1.45 42.42
N GLU A 165 12.58 2.50 42.95
CA GLU A 165 11.33 3.04 42.40
C GLU A 165 11.49 3.43 40.92
N GLN A 166 12.61 4.06 40.56
CA GLN A 166 12.91 4.38 39.16
C GLN A 166 13.08 3.13 38.28
N LEU A 167 13.64 2.04 38.82
CA LEU A 167 13.78 0.78 38.10
C LEU A 167 12.40 0.17 37.85
N GLU A 168 11.55 0.11 38.87
CA GLU A 168 10.17 -0.39 38.78
C GLU A 168 9.36 0.43 37.76
N GLU A 169 9.42 1.76 37.82
CA GLU A 169 8.76 2.65 36.84
C GLU A 169 9.25 2.36 35.40
N ARG A 170 10.56 2.12 35.21
CA ARG A 170 11.09 1.76 33.88
C ARG A 170 10.59 0.39 33.40
N GLU A 171 10.47 -0.58 34.29
CA GLU A 171 9.94 -1.89 33.96
C GLU A 171 8.46 -1.80 33.56
N GLU A 172 7.65 -1.04 34.30
CA GLU A 172 6.25 -0.78 33.98
C GLU A 172 6.10 -0.06 32.62
N GLU A 173 6.90 0.99 32.37
CA GLU A 173 6.95 1.69 31.08
C GLU A 173 7.32 0.73 29.94
N PHE A 174 8.31 -0.14 30.15
CA PHE A 174 8.74 -1.12 29.14
C PHE A 174 7.63 -2.12 28.80
N VAL A 175 6.93 -2.64 29.81
CA VAL A 175 5.79 -3.54 29.61
C VAL A 175 4.66 -2.83 28.86
N ALA A 176 4.35 -1.58 29.21
CA ALA A 176 3.34 -0.78 28.52
C ALA A 176 3.71 -0.54 27.04
N ILE A 177 4.97 -0.26 26.74
CA ILE A 177 5.48 -0.13 25.36
C ILE A 177 5.33 -1.45 24.60
N LEU A 178 5.68 -2.58 25.23
CA LEU A 178 5.57 -3.89 24.60
C LEU A 178 4.11 -4.23 24.27
N GLN A 179 3.18 -3.94 25.17
CA GLN A 179 1.74 -4.11 24.93
C GLN A 179 1.25 -3.22 23.78
N ARG A 180 1.66 -1.95 23.75
CA ARG A 180 1.34 -1.04 22.64
C ARG A 180 1.89 -1.54 21.31
N ASN A 181 3.15 -1.96 21.26
CA ASN A 181 3.78 -2.49 20.05
C ASN A 181 3.05 -3.76 19.57
N ALA A 182 2.64 -4.64 20.49
CA ALA A 182 1.84 -5.81 20.14
C ALA A 182 0.47 -5.42 19.56
N ALA A 183 -0.19 -4.41 20.13
CA ALA A 183 -1.44 -3.88 19.58
C ALA A 183 -1.24 -3.25 18.19
N ASP A 184 -0.19 -2.44 18.00
CA ASP A 184 0.15 -1.81 16.72
C ASP A 184 0.43 -2.86 15.63
N VAL A 185 1.18 -3.92 15.95
CA VAL A 185 1.42 -5.04 15.03
C VAL A 185 0.11 -5.77 14.68
N ASN A 186 -0.74 -6.05 15.67
CA ASN A 186 -2.03 -6.69 15.43
C ASN A 186 -2.93 -5.84 14.52
N ASN A 187 -2.95 -4.52 14.72
CA ASN A 187 -3.70 -3.59 13.89
C ASN A 187 -3.15 -3.53 12.46
N LEU A 188 -1.82 -3.49 12.28
CA LEU A 188 -1.18 -3.56 10.97
C LEU A 188 -1.53 -4.86 10.24
N VAL A 189 -1.48 -6.01 10.93
CA VAL A 189 -1.84 -7.30 10.36
C VAL A 189 -3.32 -7.34 9.96
N ALA A 190 -4.21 -6.78 10.80
CA ALA A 190 -5.64 -6.68 10.49
C ALA A 190 -5.88 -5.80 9.24
N GLU A 191 -5.21 -4.65 9.15
CA GLU A 191 -5.27 -3.77 7.98
C GLU A 191 -4.79 -4.49 6.71
N MET A 192 -3.62 -5.14 6.76
CA MET A 192 -3.08 -5.90 5.62
C MET A 192 -4.01 -7.02 5.16
N ARG A 193 -4.65 -7.74 6.09
CA ARG A 193 -5.66 -8.75 5.77
C ARG A 193 -6.87 -8.12 5.08
N GLY A 194 -7.41 -7.03 5.63
CA GLY A 194 -8.54 -6.31 5.04
C GLY A 194 -8.22 -5.76 3.65
N GLN A 195 -6.99 -5.27 3.40
CA GLN A 195 -6.56 -4.85 2.07
C GLN A 195 -6.43 -6.03 1.10
N THR A 196 -5.98 -7.19 1.58
CA THR A 196 -5.89 -8.42 0.76
C THR A 196 -7.27 -8.93 0.37
N GLU A 197 -8.22 -8.96 1.30
CA GLU A 197 -9.62 -9.33 1.03
C GLU A 197 -10.24 -8.40 -0.02
N LYS A 198 -10.11 -7.08 0.15
CA LYS A 198 -10.56 -6.09 -0.84
C LYS A 198 -9.93 -6.30 -2.21
N TYR A 199 -8.63 -6.60 -2.25
CA TYR A 199 -7.93 -6.87 -3.51
C TYR A 199 -8.48 -8.12 -4.20
N LEU A 200 -8.70 -9.21 -3.46
CA LEU A 200 -9.26 -10.46 -4.00
C LEU A 200 -10.71 -10.29 -4.49
N ASP A 201 -11.53 -9.57 -3.73
CA ASP A 201 -12.92 -9.27 -4.11
C ASP A 201 -12.96 -8.43 -5.38
N ALA A 202 -12.15 -7.37 -5.44
CA ALA A 202 -12.02 -6.54 -6.63
C ALA A 202 -11.50 -7.36 -7.83
N TYR A 203 -10.44 -8.15 -7.65
CA TYR A 203 -9.90 -9.00 -8.71
C TYR A 203 -10.95 -9.96 -9.28
N THR A 204 -11.74 -10.59 -8.40
CA THR A 204 -12.82 -11.49 -8.81
C THR A 204 -13.93 -10.74 -9.54
N SER A 205 -14.29 -9.53 -9.09
CA SER A 205 -15.26 -8.67 -9.77
C SER A 205 -14.79 -8.26 -11.16
N GLN A 206 -13.55 -7.77 -11.26
CA GLN A 206 -12.92 -7.35 -12.51
C GLN A 206 -12.83 -8.51 -13.50
N LEU A 207 -12.46 -9.70 -13.05
CA LEU A 207 -12.41 -10.89 -13.89
C LEU A 207 -13.78 -11.22 -14.48
N ARG A 208 -14.85 -11.19 -13.66
CA ARG A 208 -16.22 -11.43 -14.15
C ARG A 208 -16.69 -10.39 -15.15
N GLU A 209 -16.32 -9.12 -14.94
CA GLU A 209 -16.65 -8.03 -15.87
C GLU A 209 -15.96 -8.23 -17.22
N VAL A 210 -14.66 -8.52 -17.19
CA VAL A 210 -13.88 -8.86 -18.39
C VAL A 210 -14.49 -10.08 -19.10
N GLU A 211 -14.79 -11.16 -18.39
CA GLU A 211 -15.44 -12.34 -18.98
C GLU A 211 -16.78 -12.01 -19.63
N ALA A 212 -17.63 -11.21 -18.96
CA ALA A 212 -18.92 -10.78 -19.50
C ALA A 212 -18.77 -9.94 -20.78
N THR A 213 -17.75 -9.07 -20.86
CA THR A 213 -17.50 -8.28 -22.08
C THR A 213 -17.05 -9.16 -23.24
N TYR A 214 -16.14 -10.12 -23.03
CA TYR A 214 -15.76 -11.09 -24.06
C TYR A 214 -16.91 -12.00 -24.49
N GLU A 215 -17.77 -12.41 -23.55
CA GLU A 215 -18.98 -13.16 -23.90
C GLU A 215 -19.94 -12.36 -24.78
N ASN A 216 -20.10 -11.06 -24.49
CA ASN A 216 -20.94 -10.19 -25.28
C ASN A 216 -20.35 -9.96 -26.68
N GLU A 217 -19.05 -9.66 -26.77
CA GLU A 217 -18.33 -9.52 -28.05
C GLU A 217 -18.44 -10.79 -28.90
N ARG A 218 -18.31 -11.97 -28.28
CA ARG A 218 -18.52 -13.26 -28.95
C ARG A 218 -19.96 -13.43 -29.44
N LYS A 219 -20.96 -13.06 -28.63
CA LYS A 219 -22.38 -13.12 -29.03
C LYS A 219 -22.64 -12.21 -30.23
N GLU A 220 -22.12 -10.99 -30.22
CA GLU A 220 -22.21 -10.04 -31.32
C GLU A 220 -21.52 -10.53 -32.60
N TYR A 221 -20.35 -11.17 -32.46
CA TYR A 221 -19.67 -11.78 -33.59
C TYR A 221 -20.50 -12.92 -34.21
N LEU A 222 -21.04 -13.81 -33.37
CA LEU A 222 -21.88 -14.92 -33.83
C LEU A 222 -23.19 -14.45 -34.48
N THR A 223 -23.83 -13.39 -33.97
CA THR A 223 -25.01 -12.80 -34.60
C THR A 223 -24.68 -12.23 -35.97
N ARG A 224 -23.57 -11.48 -36.12
CA ARG A 224 -23.10 -10.98 -37.43
C ARG A 224 -22.84 -12.11 -38.42
N CYS A 225 -22.14 -13.17 -38.00
CA CYS A 225 -21.91 -14.34 -38.86
C CYS A 225 -23.23 -15.03 -39.27
N ASN A 226 -24.19 -15.17 -38.35
CA ASN A 226 -25.49 -15.76 -38.66
C ASN A 226 -26.28 -14.89 -39.65
N GLU A 227 -26.26 -13.56 -39.50
CA GLU A 227 -26.86 -12.62 -40.45
C GLU A 227 -26.22 -12.72 -41.83
N GLU A 228 -24.89 -12.79 -41.90
CA GLU A 228 -24.14 -12.98 -43.15
C GLU A 228 -24.51 -14.31 -43.83
N ILE A 229 -24.55 -15.41 -43.08
CA ILE A 229 -25.01 -16.72 -43.58
C ILE A 229 -26.44 -16.63 -44.12
N GLN A 230 -27.35 -15.96 -43.39
CA GLN A 230 -28.73 -15.78 -43.85
C GLN A 230 -28.81 -14.93 -45.13
N GLN A 231 -27.99 -13.90 -45.26
CA GLN A 231 -27.89 -13.09 -46.48
C GLN A 231 -27.38 -13.91 -47.66
N LEU A 232 -26.32 -14.70 -47.48
CA LEU A 232 -25.79 -15.62 -48.48
C LEU A 232 -26.81 -16.69 -48.88
N MET A 233 -27.56 -17.24 -47.93
CA MET A 233 -28.65 -18.19 -48.20
C MET A 233 -29.79 -17.54 -49.00
N LYS A 234 -30.19 -16.30 -48.67
CA LYS A 234 -31.18 -15.53 -49.44
C LYS A 234 -30.69 -15.29 -50.87
N LEU A 235 -29.44 -14.84 -51.02
CA LEU A 235 -28.80 -14.61 -52.32
C LEU A 235 -28.72 -15.89 -53.17
N ARG A 236 -28.42 -17.03 -52.54
CA ARG A 236 -28.43 -18.34 -53.21
C ARG A 236 -29.84 -18.69 -53.71
N ARG A 237 -30.86 -18.54 -52.84
CA ARG A 237 -32.27 -18.84 -53.20
C ARG A 237 -32.76 -17.94 -54.34
N THR A 238 -32.47 -16.64 -54.32
CA THR A 238 -32.87 -15.73 -55.40
C THR A 238 -32.23 -16.15 -56.73
N ARG A 239 -30.91 -16.40 -56.74
CA ARG A 239 -30.19 -16.90 -57.93
C ARG A 239 -30.75 -18.23 -58.44
N GLU A 240 -31.07 -19.17 -57.55
CA GLU A 240 -31.70 -20.44 -57.95
C GLU A 240 -33.09 -20.24 -58.56
N THR A 241 -33.91 -19.34 -58.01
CA THR A 241 -35.23 -19.03 -58.59
C THR A 241 -35.13 -18.33 -59.94
N GLU A 242 -34.18 -17.42 -60.11
CA GLU A 242 -33.90 -16.76 -61.39
C GLU A 242 -33.43 -17.78 -62.43
N TYR A 243 -32.57 -18.72 -62.06
CA TYR A 243 -32.12 -19.80 -62.94
C TYR A 243 -33.28 -20.71 -63.37
N ARG A 244 -34.17 -21.09 -62.43
CA ARG A 244 -35.36 -21.90 -62.77
C ARG A 244 -36.30 -21.17 -63.71
N LYS A 245 -36.58 -19.89 -63.46
CA LYS A 245 -37.41 -19.06 -64.36
C LYS A 245 -36.83 -18.97 -65.75
N LYS A 246 -35.54 -18.66 -65.88
CA LYS A 246 -34.85 -18.64 -67.18
C LYS A 246 -34.97 -19.98 -67.90
N ARG A 247 -34.78 -21.09 -67.19
CA ARG A 247 -34.92 -22.44 -67.76
C ARG A 247 -36.36 -22.75 -68.18
N GLU A 248 -37.35 -22.35 -67.39
CA GLU A 248 -38.78 -22.50 -67.72
C GLU A 248 -39.15 -21.67 -68.96
N ASP A 249 -38.69 -20.42 -69.04
CA ASP A 249 -38.87 -19.54 -70.19
C ASP A 249 -38.25 -20.13 -71.47
N GLU A 250 -37.02 -20.66 -71.38
CA GLU A 250 -36.36 -21.37 -72.48
C GLU A 250 -37.14 -22.61 -72.95
N ILE A 251 -37.70 -23.38 -72.01
CA ILE A 251 -38.54 -24.55 -72.32
C ILE A 251 -39.86 -24.13 -72.98
N MET A 252 -40.52 -23.08 -72.47
CA MET A 252 -41.75 -22.55 -73.05
C MET A 252 -41.52 -21.99 -74.45
N GLU A 253 -40.42 -21.29 -74.69
CA GLU A 253 -40.04 -20.83 -76.02
C GLU A 253 -39.76 -21.99 -76.98
N ALA A 254 -39.09 -23.04 -76.50
CA ALA A 254 -38.87 -24.24 -77.29
C ALA A 254 -40.20 -24.94 -77.63
N GLN A 255 -41.13 -25.04 -76.69
CA GLN A 255 -42.48 -25.57 -76.92
C GLN A 255 -43.28 -24.73 -77.91
N ARG A 256 -43.29 -23.39 -77.76
CA ARG A 256 -43.94 -22.49 -78.73
C ARG A 256 -43.39 -22.68 -80.14
N LYS A 257 -42.06 -22.75 -80.30
CA LYS A 257 -41.43 -23.03 -81.59
C LYS A 257 -41.83 -24.39 -82.16
N MET A 258 -42.06 -25.40 -81.31
CA MET A 258 -42.59 -26.69 -81.74
C MET A 258 -44.06 -26.57 -82.16
N ASP A 259 -44.90 -25.91 -81.39
CA ASP A 259 -46.32 -25.72 -81.70
C ASP A 259 -46.52 -24.91 -82.99
N ASP A 260 -45.73 -23.86 -83.21
CA ASP A 260 -45.77 -23.05 -84.43
C ASP A 260 -45.36 -23.86 -85.66
N LYS A 261 -44.37 -24.77 -85.52
CA LYS A 261 -44.00 -25.71 -86.59
C LYS A 261 -45.10 -26.72 -86.88
N HIS A 262 -45.85 -27.18 -85.87
CA HIS A 262 -46.99 -28.06 -86.08
C HIS A 262 -48.17 -27.31 -86.73
N ARG A 263 -48.37 -26.03 -86.38
CA ARG A 263 -49.41 -25.17 -86.98
C ARG A 263 -49.11 -24.78 -88.43
N GLY A 264 -47.85 -24.72 -88.84
CA GLY A 264 -47.44 -24.46 -90.22
C GLY A 264 -47.41 -25.69 -91.14
N ASN A 265 -47.57 -26.89 -90.58
CA ASN A 265 -47.57 -28.16 -91.33
C ASN A 265 -48.97 -28.81 -91.46
N CYS A 266 -50.03 -28.13 -90.99
CA CYS A 266 -51.44 -28.44 -91.24
C CYS A 266 -52.06 -27.35 -92.13
#